data_AF-K2K213-F1
#
_entry.id   AF-K2K213-F1
#
_cell.length_a   1.000
_cell.length_b   1.000
_cell.length_c   1.000
_cell.angle_alpha   90.00
_cell.angle_beta   90.00
_cell.angle_gamma   90.00
#
_symmetry.space_group_name_H-M   'P 1'
#
loop_
_entity.id
_entity.type
_entity.pdbx_description
1 polymer ?
#
loop_
_entity_poly.entity_id
_entity_poly.type
_entity_poly.pdbx_seq_one_letter_code
_entity_poly.pdbx_strand_id
1 'polypeptide(L)'
;MAQEPRAEETRAEEPHFGEIRRMLGDLPDIDRDAASAAGHAALPGTGRLATLARFLAGWQGRTAPQLNHPRLTLFAASHGAAAALGLDPVAASEASVKRFLDGETPLNRLAESLDSDLRIYELSVELASGDFTQGPALEEADCARAMTYGMIAVEPGIDVLALASISAESQLPAAALATLLLGGMAADWCGPSTDPARLALIDKAVSLHAGTRADPLEALRCLGGLDIAAMAGAILACRFARTPVLIDGIEGLAAALVLRALEPTAIQHCLLAHASADPLAAALGRALGFEPLLDLGISTGDGVASATALSVLRAACACQIAADQRN
;
A
#
# COMPACT_ATOMS: atom_id res chain seq x y z
N MET A 1 -42.68 -21.41 -35.85
CA MET A 1 -42.19 -21.69 -34.48
C MET A 1 -40.96 -20.84 -34.26
N ALA A 2 -41.02 -20.01 -33.23
CA ALA A 2 -40.13 -18.88 -32.99
C ALA A 2 -38.69 -19.29 -32.70
N GLN A 3 -37.74 -18.54 -33.25
CA GLN A 3 -36.34 -18.51 -32.81
C GLN A 3 -36.30 -17.80 -31.45
N GLU A 4 -35.77 -18.47 -30.43
CA GLU A 4 -35.45 -17.85 -29.14
C GLU A 4 -34.34 -16.80 -29.32
N PRO A 5 -34.42 -15.64 -28.66
CA PRO A 5 -33.35 -14.66 -28.70
C PRO A 5 -32.19 -15.16 -27.83
N ARG A 6 -30.99 -15.24 -28.42
CA ARG A 6 -29.73 -15.39 -27.68
C ARG A 6 -29.59 -14.19 -26.75
N ALA A 7 -29.46 -14.44 -25.45
CA ALA A 7 -29.04 -13.43 -24.49
C ALA A 7 -27.65 -12.93 -24.93
N GLU A 8 -27.55 -11.64 -25.26
CA GLU A 8 -26.28 -10.94 -25.30
C GLU A 8 -25.72 -10.96 -23.87
N GLU A 9 -24.69 -11.77 -23.63
CA GLU A 9 -23.85 -11.64 -22.46
C GLU A 9 -23.26 -10.23 -22.49
N THR A 10 -23.74 -9.35 -21.61
CA THR A 10 -23.12 -8.05 -21.37
C THR A 10 -21.69 -8.31 -20.92
N ARG A 11 -20.74 -8.24 -21.85
CA ARG A 11 -19.30 -8.33 -21.54
C ARG A 11 -19.01 -7.16 -20.58
N ALA A 12 -18.66 -7.47 -19.33
CA ALA A 12 -18.20 -6.45 -18.41
C ALA A 12 -17.05 -5.68 -19.09
N GLU A 13 -17.13 -4.35 -19.09
CA GLU A 13 -16.12 -3.48 -19.67
C GLU A 13 -14.77 -3.78 -19.00
N GLU A 14 -13.69 -3.87 -19.77
CA GLU A 14 -12.37 -4.18 -19.19
C GLU A 14 -11.92 -3.01 -18.30
N PRO A 15 -11.39 -3.29 -17.07
CA PRO A 15 -10.86 -2.24 -16.21
C PRO A 15 -9.78 -1.45 -16.93
N HIS A 16 -9.82 -0.12 -16.81
CA HIS A 16 -8.92 0.80 -17.51
C HIS A 16 -8.65 2.04 -16.66
N PHE A 17 -7.59 2.79 -16.99
CA PHE A 17 -7.18 3.93 -16.16
C PHE A 17 -8.19 5.09 -16.13
N GLY A 18 -9.12 5.16 -17.07
CA GLY A 18 -10.20 6.16 -17.08
C GLY A 18 -11.05 6.10 -15.81
N GLU A 19 -11.41 4.91 -15.36
CA GLU A 19 -12.23 4.70 -14.15
C GLU A 19 -11.49 5.11 -12.88
N ILE A 20 -10.21 4.73 -12.77
CA ILE A 20 -9.35 5.09 -11.64
C ILE A 20 -9.22 6.61 -11.52
N ARG A 21 -9.00 7.31 -12.65
CA ARG A 21 -8.94 8.78 -12.67
C ARG A 21 -10.25 9.42 -12.27
N ARG A 22 -11.40 8.85 -12.68
CA ARG A 22 -12.71 9.33 -12.24
C ARG A 22 -12.88 9.21 -10.73
N MET A 23 -12.51 8.07 -10.15
CA MET A 23 -12.58 7.86 -8.70
C MET A 23 -11.72 8.87 -7.93
N LEU A 24 -10.52 9.19 -8.41
CA LEU A 24 -9.66 10.20 -7.77
C LEU A 24 -10.28 11.60 -7.74
N GLY A 25 -11.19 11.93 -8.66
CA GLY A 25 -11.93 13.20 -8.65
C GLY A 25 -13.02 13.29 -7.57
N ASP A 26 -13.46 12.15 -7.02
CA ASP A 26 -14.60 12.04 -6.11
C ASP A 26 -14.20 11.59 -4.70
N LEU A 27 -12.93 11.77 -4.31
CA LEU A 27 -12.44 11.30 -3.02
C LEU A 27 -13.18 11.99 -1.85
N PRO A 28 -13.76 11.22 -0.91
CA PRO A 28 -14.38 11.80 0.27
C PRO A 28 -13.37 12.52 1.15
N ASP A 29 -13.80 13.58 1.82
CA ASP A 29 -13.01 14.29 2.82
C ASP A 29 -13.14 13.69 4.22
N ILE A 30 -12.18 14.03 5.08
CA ILE A 30 -12.19 13.66 6.49
C ILE A 30 -13.44 14.20 7.18
N ASP A 31 -14.03 13.41 8.07
CA ASP A 31 -15.10 13.87 8.94
C ASP A 31 -14.55 14.84 9.99
N ARG A 32 -14.69 16.14 9.73
CA ARG A 32 -14.15 17.19 10.60
C ARG A 32 -14.86 17.24 11.95
N ASP A 33 -16.14 16.91 11.98
CA ASP A 33 -16.94 16.94 13.21
C ASP A 33 -16.57 15.76 14.11
N ALA A 34 -16.45 14.55 13.54
CA ALA A 34 -15.95 13.39 14.28
C ALA A 34 -14.52 13.59 14.79
N ALA A 35 -13.62 14.11 13.95
CA ALA A 35 -12.25 14.44 14.34
C ALA A 35 -12.21 15.48 15.47
N SER A 36 -13.04 16.53 15.39
CA SER A 36 -13.10 17.58 16.39
C SER A 36 -13.65 17.05 17.72
N ALA A 37 -14.71 16.22 17.69
CA ALA A 37 -15.27 15.59 18.88
C ALA A 37 -14.24 14.71 19.60
N ALA A 38 -13.51 13.86 18.88
CA ALA A 38 -12.44 13.04 19.45
C ALA A 38 -11.28 13.89 20.01
N GLY A 39 -10.99 15.03 19.39
CA GLY A 39 -10.02 15.99 19.88
C GLY A 39 -10.42 16.64 21.22
N HIS A 40 -11.70 16.98 21.39
CA HIS A 40 -12.21 17.55 22.64
C HIS A 40 -12.32 16.50 23.76
N ALA A 41 -12.60 15.25 23.42
CA ALA A 41 -12.66 14.14 24.38
C ALA A 41 -11.28 13.63 24.81
N ALA A 42 -10.21 14.03 24.11
CA ALA A 42 -8.85 13.58 24.43
C ALA A 42 -8.39 14.09 25.80
N LEU A 43 -7.84 13.18 26.60
CA LEU A 43 -7.22 13.54 27.88
C LEU A 43 -5.95 14.37 27.67
N PRO A 44 -5.79 15.52 28.36
CA PRO A 44 -4.55 16.29 28.33
C PRO A 44 -3.34 15.42 28.72
N GLY A 45 -2.21 15.59 28.04
CA GLY A 45 -0.97 14.87 28.32
C GLY A 45 -0.84 13.50 27.64
N THR A 46 -1.85 13.01 26.91
CA THR A 46 -1.77 11.76 26.12
C THR A 46 -0.97 11.89 24.82
N GLY A 47 -0.54 13.10 24.46
CA GLY A 47 0.40 13.37 23.37
C GLY A 47 -0.08 12.81 22.03
N ARG A 48 0.79 12.07 21.34
CA ARG A 48 0.53 11.54 19.99
C ARG A 48 -0.67 10.58 19.93
N LEU A 49 -1.01 9.90 21.04
CA LEU A 49 -2.19 9.03 21.09
C LEU A 49 -3.48 9.82 20.86
N ALA A 50 -3.60 11.05 21.37
CA ALA A 50 -4.75 11.92 21.10
C ALA A 50 -4.83 12.29 19.61
N THR A 51 -3.70 12.61 18.98
CA THR A 51 -3.63 12.92 17.54
C THR A 51 -4.07 11.73 16.70
N LEU A 52 -3.63 10.52 17.05
CA LEU A 52 -4.01 9.28 16.36
C LEU A 52 -5.48 8.96 16.54
N ALA A 53 -6.03 9.11 17.75
CA ALA A 53 -7.44 8.92 17.99
C ALA A 53 -8.30 9.90 17.17
N ARG A 54 -7.90 11.17 17.10
CA ARG A 54 -8.55 12.18 16.26
C ARG A 54 -8.49 11.82 14.77
N PHE A 55 -7.34 11.34 14.30
CA PHE A 55 -7.16 10.89 12.93
C PHE A 55 -8.09 9.72 12.60
N LEU A 56 -8.11 8.69 13.44
CA LEU A 56 -8.97 7.52 13.28
C LEU A 56 -10.45 7.92 13.31
N ALA A 57 -10.86 8.78 14.24
CA ALA A 57 -12.23 9.25 14.37
C ALA A 57 -12.72 9.96 13.10
N GLY A 58 -11.89 10.87 12.57
CA GLY A 58 -12.21 11.62 11.36
C GLY A 58 -12.32 10.74 10.13
N TRP A 59 -11.42 9.77 9.97
CA TRP A 59 -11.45 8.89 8.80
C TRP A 59 -12.51 7.80 8.89
N GLN A 60 -12.76 7.26 10.08
CA GLN A 60 -13.84 6.30 10.35
C GLN A 60 -15.24 6.95 10.40
N GLY A 61 -15.32 8.29 10.38
CA GLY A 61 -16.58 9.02 10.48
C GLY A 61 -17.35 8.78 11.78
N ARG A 62 -16.62 8.56 12.89
CA ARG A 62 -17.21 8.26 14.21
C ARG A 62 -16.49 9.04 15.31
N THR A 63 -17.25 9.58 16.26
CA THR A 63 -16.70 10.42 17.34
C THR A 63 -15.83 9.63 18.32
N ALA A 64 -16.13 8.34 18.53
CA ALA A 64 -15.32 7.40 19.28
C ALA A 64 -14.67 6.41 18.30
N PRO A 65 -13.37 6.55 17.98
CA PRO A 65 -12.68 5.65 17.07
C PRO A 65 -12.58 4.25 17.67
N GLN A 66 -12.57 3.23 16.81
CA GLN A 66 -12.45 1.84 17.25
C GLN A 66 -11.40 1.10 16.43
N LEU A 67 -10.88 0.03 17.01
CA LEU A 67 -9.95 -0.86 16.34
C LEU A 67 -10.22 -2.29 16.81
N ASN A 68 -11.43 -2.76 16.54
CA ASN A 68 -11.90 -4.09 16.91
C ASN A 68 -11.51 -5.10 15.82
N HIS A 69 -11.66 -4.70 14.55
CA HIS A 69 -11.36 -5.52 13.38
C HIS A 69 -10.25 -4.89 12.51
N PRO A 70 -9.01 -4.78 13.01
CA PRO A 70 -7.89 -4.45 12.14
C PRO A 70 -7.59 -5.62 11.21
N ARG A 71 -7.16 -5.31 9.99
CA ARG A 71 -6.81 -6.29 8.98
C ARG A 71 -5.36 -6.12 8.55
N LEU A 72 -4.55 -7.16 8.68
CA LEU A 72 -3.25 -7.27 8.02
C LEU A 72 -3.47 -7.87 6.62
N THR A 73 -2.97 -7.18 5.60
CA THR A 73 -3.17 -7.56 4.20
C THR A 73 -1.85 -7.51 3.45
N LEU A 74 -1.49 -8.65 2.86
CA LEU A 74 -0.28 -8.81 2.06
C LEU A 74 -0.66 -9.08 0.62
N PHE A 75 -0.06 -8.33 -0.29
CA PHE A 75 -0.13 -8.63 -1.72
C PHE A 75 1.17 -9.31 -2.15
N ALA A 76 1.05 -10.49 -2.75
CA ALA A 76 2.19 -11.27 -3.20
C ALA A 76 2.31 -11.22 -4.72
N ALA A 77 3.48 -10.82 -5.24
CA ALA A 77 3.76 -10.76 -6.68
C ALA A 77 5.27 -10.94 -6.95
N SER A 78 5.62 -11.16 -8.21
CA SER A 78 7.01 -11.32 -8.67
C SER A 78 7.38 -10.24 -9.68
N HIS A 79 8.63 -9.74 -9.63
CA HIS A 79 9.11 -8.65 -10.48
C HIS A 79 10.15 -9.11 -11.50
N GLY A 80 9.86 -9.04 -12.80
CA GLY A 80 10.73 -9.62 -13.84
C GLY A 80 12.05 -8.88 -14.07
N ALA A 81 12.15 -7.61 -13.67
CA ALA A 81 13.39 -6.84 -13.75
C ALA A 81 14.57 -7.51 -13.02
N ALA A 82 14.30 -8.31 -11.98
CA ALA A 82 15.32 -9.07 -11.26
C ALA A 82 16.08 -10.07 -12.14
N ALA A 83 15.45 -10.58 -13.21
CA ALA A 83 16.09 -11.54 -14.12
C ALA A 83 17.29 -10.94 -14.85
N ALA A 84 17.33 -9.62 -15.06
CA ALA A 84 18.48 -8.92 -15.64
C ALA A 84 19.74 -8.97 -14.75
N LEU A 85 19.58 -9.34 -13.48
CA LEU A 85 20.66 -9.54 -12.52
C LEU A 85 21.00 -11.03 -12.33
N GLY A 86 20.40 -11.92 -13.12
CA GLY A 86 20.56 -13.36 -12.99
C GLY A 86 19.83 -13.97 -11.79
N LEU A 87 18.86 -13.25 -11.21
CA LEU A 87 18.04 -13.72 -10.10
C LEU A 87 16.75 -14.36 -10.61
N ASP A 88 16.19 -15.26 -9.81
CA ASP A 88 14.88 -15.88 -10.05
C ASP A 88 13.84 -15.29 -9.09
N PRO A 89 13.13 -14.21 -9.49
CA PRO A 89 12.16 -13.54 -8.63
C PRO A 89 10.95 -14.41 -8.32
N VAL A 90 10.58 -15.34 -9.21
CA VAL A 90 9.44 -16.23 -9.02
C VAL A 90 9.74 -17.23 -7.91
N ALA A 91 10.85 -17.97 -8.04
CA ALA A 91 11.24 -18.95 -7.02
C ALA A 91 11.43 -18.31 -5.64
N ALA A 92 12.01 -17.11 -5.58
CA ALA A 92 12.18 -16.38 -4.33
C ALA A 92 10.84 -15.95 -3.70
N SER A 93 9.90 -15.45 -4.50
CA SER A 93 8.59 -15.00 -4.02
C SER A 93 7.72 -16.20 -3.61
N GLU A 94 7.68 -17.28 -4.40
CA GLU A 94 6.99 -18.53 -4.05
C GLU A 94 7.50 -19.13 -2.72
N ALA A 95 8.83 -19.14 -2.54
CA ALA A 95 9.43 -19.61 -1.29
C ALA A 95 9.01 -18.75 -0.09
N SER A 96 8.91 -17.43 -0.27
CA SER A 96 8.43 -16.52 0.77
C SER A 96 6.95 -16.74 1.09
N VAL A 97 6.08 -16.78 0.07
CA VAL A 97 4.65 -17.07 0.22
C VAL A 97 4.43 -18.38 0.95
N LYS A 98 5.16 -19.44 0.58
CA LYS A 98 5.07 -20.74 1.25
C LYS A 98 5.31 -20.63 2.76
N ARG A 99 6.32 -19.87 3.20
CA ARG A 99 6.61 -19.66 4.64
C ARG A 99 5.47 -18.97 5.37
N PHE A 100 4.78 -18.03 4.71
CA PHE A 100 3.60 -17.40 5.27
C PHE A 100 2.42 -18.37 5.40
N LEU A 101 2.18 -19.20 4.38
CA LEU A 101 1.12 -20.21 4.38
C LEU A 101 1.38 -21.30 5.44
N ASP A 102 2.64 -21.67 5.66
CA ASP A 102 3.05 -22.65 6.67
C ASP A 102 3.03 -22.07 8.11
N GLY A 103 2.78 -20.76 8.30
CA GLY A 103 2.76 -20.14 9.63
C GLY A 103 4.15 -19.92 10.25
N GLU A 104 5.19 -19.85 9.42
CA GLU A 104 6.60 -19.83 9.84
C GLU A 104 7.19 -18.41 9.92
N THR A 105 6.42 -17.36 9.61
CA THR A 105 6.91 -15.98 9.65
C THR A 105 6.66 -15.31 11.00
N PRO A 106 7.46 -14.29 11.37
CA PRO A 106 7.18 -13.47 12.54
C PRO A 106 5.79 -12.82 12.48
N LEU A 107 5.33 -12.43 11.30
CA LEU A 107 3.99 -11.84 11.15
C LEU A 107 2.89 -12.84 11.50
N ASN A 108 3.00 -14.12 11.11
CA ASN A 108 2.00 -15.14 11.50
C ASN A 108 1.86 -15.20 13.03
N ARG A 109 2.98 -15.18 13.75
CA ARG A 109 3.00 -15.22 15.23
C ARG A 109 2.46 -13.94 15.85
N LEU A 110 2.76 -12.79 15.27
CA LEU A 110 2.22 -11.52 15.73
C LEU A 110 0.71 -11.41 15.49
N ALA A 111 0.24 -11.79 14.31
CA ALA A 111 -1.18 -11.81 13.98
C ALA A 111 -1.98 -12.67 14.96
N GLU A 112 -1.48 -13.87 15.29
CA GLU A 112 -2.04 -14.75 16.33
C GLU A 112 -2.05 -14.06 17.71
N SER A 113 -0.91 -13.47 18.12
CA SER A 113 -0.80 -12.81 19.44
C SER A 113 -1.70 -11.58 19.60
N LEU A 114 -2.01 -10.91 18.50
CA LEU A 114 -2.78 -9.67 18.46
C LEU A 114 -4.24 -9.90 18.08
N ASP A 115 -4.67 -11.16 17.93
CA ASP A 115 -6.00 -11.54 17.44
C ASP A 115 -6.41 -10.70 16.22
N SER A 116 -5.49 -10.61 15.24
CA SER A 116 -5.62 -9.77 14.06
C SER A 116 -5.76 -10.64 12.83
N ASP A 117 -6.71 -10.28 11.97
CA ASP A 117 -6.98 -11.04 10.75
C ASP A 117 -5.85 -10.80 9.74
N LEU A 118 -5.22 -11.88 9.29
CA LEU A 118 -4.12 -11.89 8.32
C LEU A 118 -4.62 -12.49 7.01
N ARG A 119 -4.60 -11.69 5.93
CA ARG A 119 -4.90 -12.16 4.57
C ARG A 119 -3.76 -11.95 3.61
N ILE A 120 -3.55 -12.94 2.77
CA ILE A 120 -2.56 -12.94 1.70
C ILE A 120 -3.33 -13.04 0.39
N TYR A 121 -3.06 -12.11 -0.50
CA TYR A 121 -3.65 -12.00 -1.82
C TYR A 121 -2.54 -12.23 -2.85
N GLU A 122 -2.52 -13.42 -3.44
CA GLU A 122 -1.58 -13.77 -4.50
C GLU A 122 -2.02 -13.15 -5.83
N LEU A 123 -1.08 -12.47 -6.49
CA LEU A 123 -1.27 -11.77 -7.76
C LEU A 123 -0.36 -12.42 -8.81
N SER A 124 -0.70 -13.64 -9.20
CA SER A 124 0.05 -14.42 -10.19
C SER A 124 1.55 -14.47 -9.87
N VAL A 125 1.90 -14.93 -8.67
CA VAL A 125 3.30 -15.01 -8.19
C VAL A 125 4.17 -15.84 -9.14
N GLU A 126 3.58 -16.83 -9.80
CA GLU A 126 4.18 -17.69 -10.81
C GLU A 126 4.45 -17.01 -12.16
N LEU A 127 3.88 -15.82 -12.39
CA LEU A 127 4.07 -14.99 -13.57
C LEU A 127 4.63 -13.62 -13.16
N ALA A 128 5.96 -13.50 -13.19
CA ALA A 128 6.59 -12.22 -12.94
C ALA A 128 6.14 -11.16 -13.95
N SER A 129 6.08 -9.90 -13.49
CA SER A 129 5.91 -8.75 -14.37
C SER A 129 7.00 -8.70 -15.46
N GLY A 130 6.79 -7.94 -16.52
CA GLY A 130 7.78 -7.75 -17.58
C GLY A 130 9.09 -7.13 -17.05
N ASP A 131 10.20 -7.41 -17.72
CA ASP A 131 11.47 -6.70 -17.48
C ASP A 131 11.33 -5.27 -17.98
N PHE A 132 11.14 -4.34 -17.05
CA PHE A 132 10.91 -2.93 -17.37
C PHE A 132 12.11 -2.23 -18.02
N THR A 133 13.27 -2.90 -18.11
CA THR A 133 14.43 -2.38 -18.86
C THR A 133 14.38 -2.68 -20.36
N GLN A 134 13.41 -3.47 -20.81
CA GLN A 134 13.20 -3.86 -22.20
C GLN A 134 11.85 -3.38 -22.75
N GLY A 135 10.88 -3.16 -21.86
CA GLY A 135 9.52 -2.73 -22.21
C GLY A 135 8.76 -2.30 -20.96
N PRO A 136 7.43 -2.14 -21.00
CA PRO A 136 6.64 -1.91 -19.80
C PRO A 136 6.59 -3.16 -18.90
N ALA A 137 6.52 -2.97 -17.58
CA ALA A 137 6.32 -4.06 -16.62
C ALA A 137 4.95 -4.74 -16.77
N LEU A 138 3.90 -3.96 -17.08
CA LEU A 138 2.52 -4.42 -17.18
C LEU A 138 1.85 -3.90 -18.45
N GLU A 139 0.85 -4.65 -18.93
CA GLU A 139 -0.16 -4.09 -19.83
C GLU A 139 -1.12 -3.19 -19.05
N GLU A 140 -1.81 -2.26 -19.72
CA GLU A 140 -2.74 -1.33 -19.05
C GLU A 140 -3.86 -2.10 -18.34
N ALA A 141 -4.46 -3.05 -19.05
CA ALA A 141 -5.53 -3.88 -18.51
C ALA A 141 -5.07 -4.71 -17.30
N ASP A 142 -3.84 -5.21 -17.29
CA ASP A 142 -3.27 -5.93 -16.14
C ASP A 142 -3.09 -5.02 -14.93
N CYS A 143 -2.55 -3.82 -15.15
CA CYS A 143 -2.37 -2.84 -14.09
C CYS A 143 -3.72 -2.41 -13.49
N ALA A 144 -4.70 -2.08 -14.32
CA ALA A 144 -6.04 -1.70 -13.88
C ALA A 144 -6.77 -2.86 -13.18
N ARG A 145 -6.62 -4.10 -13.66
CA ARG A 145 -7.15 -5.29 -12.97
C ARG A 145 -6.50 -5.49 -11.61
N ALA A 146 -5.19 -5.33 -11.48
CA ALA A 146 -4.50 -5.44 -10.20
C ALA A 146 -4.98 -4.40 -9.20
N MET A 147 -5.14 -3.14 -9.63
CA MET A 147 -5.77 -2.09 -8.81
C MET A 147 -7.18 -2.51 -8.37
N THR A 148 -8.01 -2.98 -9.30
CA THR A 148 -9.38 -3.44 -8.99
C THR A 148 -9.37 -4.60 -7.99
N TYR A 149 -8.45 -5.54 -8.13
CA TYR A 149 -8.29 -6.65 -7.18
C TYR A 149 -7.92 -6.15 -5.78
N GLY A 150 -7.03 -5.17 -5.69
CA GLY A 150 -6.73 -4.46 -4.45
C GLY A 150 -7.94 -3.78 -3.82
N MET A 151 -8.84 -3.20 -4.64
CA MET A 151 -10.09 -2.62 -4.15
C MET A 151 -11.02 -3.67 -3.53
N ILE A 152 -11.10 -4.85 -4.13
CA ILE A 152 -11.93 -5.97 -3.64
C ILE A 152 -11.44 -6.49 -2.29
N ALA A 153 -10.14 -6.37 -1.97
CA ALA A 153 -9.59 -6.75 -0.68
C ALA A 153 -10.13 -5.89 0.50
N VAL A 154 -10.75 -4.74 0.21
CA VAL A 154 -11.32 -3.83 1.21
C VAL A 154 -12.77 -4.22 1.52
N GLU A 155 -12.94 -5.18 2.42
CA GLU A 155 -14.25 -5.64 2.86
C GLU A 155 -14.92 -4.66 3.86
N PRO A 156 -16.26 -4.59 3.87
CA PRO A 156 -16.99 -3.85 4.91
C PRO A 156 -16.63 -4.32 6.32
N GLY A 157 -16.54 -3.37 7.25
CA GLY A 157 -16.29 -3.66 8.67
C GLY A 157 -14.82 -3.65 9.11
N ILE A 158 -13.88 -3.44 8.18
CA ILE A 158 -12.47 -3.23 8.53
C ILE A 158 -12.30 -1.84 9.16
N ASP A 159 -11.79 -1.80 10.40
CA ASP A 159 -11.56 -0.55 11.13
C ASP A 159 -10.28 0.17 10.68
N VAL A 160 -9.23 -0.60 10.33
CA VAL A 160 -7.96 -0.16 9.74
C VAL A 160 -7.42 -1.27 8.85
N LEU A 161 -6.95 -0.93 7.65
CA LEU A 161 -6.25 -1.85 6.76
C LEU A 161 -4.74 -1.62 6.87
N ALA A 162 -4.01 -2.59 7.39
CA ALA A 162 -2.56 -2.61 7.40
C ALA A 162 -2.05 -3.30 6.13
N LEU A 163 -1.28 -2.57 5.32
CA LEU A 163 -0.80 -3.00 4.01
C LEU A 163 0.69 -3.33 4.05
N ALA A 164 1.02 -4.52 3.54
CA ALA A 164 2.37 -4.98 3.30
C ALA A 164 2.40 -5.82 2.00
N SER A 165 3.57 -6.35 1.65
CA SER A 165 3.77 -7.17 0.45
C SER A 165 4.57 -8.43 0.76
N ILE A 166 4.52 -9.37 -0.18
CA ILE A 166 5.45 -10.50 -0.27
C ILE A 166 6.00 -10.49 -1.70
N SER A 167 7.15 -9.85 -1.89
CA SER A 167 7.78 -9.83 -3.20
C SER A 167 9.29 -9.79 -3.08
N ALA A 168 9.97 -10.51 -3.96
CA ALA A 168 11.41 -10.40 -4.09
C ALA A 168 11.76 -9.18 -4.97
N GLU A 169 12.83 -8.48 -4.60
CA GLU A 169 13.44 -7.43 -5.44
C GLU A 169 12.57 -6.19 -5.69
N SER A 170 11.59 -5.91 -4.82
CA SER A 170 10.71 -4.73 -4.91
C SER A 170 11.41 -3.38 -4.77
N GLN A 171 12.65 -3.36 -4.28
CA GLN A 171 13.48 -2.15 -4.32
C GLN A 171 13.65 -1.62 -5.76
N LEU A 172 13.74 -2.51 -6.76
CA LEU A 172 13.92 -2.12 -8.16
C LEU A 172 12.73 -1.29 -8.70
N PRO A 173 11.48 -1.81 -8.73
CA PRO A 173 10.34 -1.05 -9.22
C PRO A 173 10.06 0.20 -8.38
N ALA A 174 10.17 0.12 -7.05
CA ALA A 174 9.90 1.26 -6.18
C ALA A 174 10.92 2.40 -6.35
N ALA A 175 12.21 2.09 -6.46
CA ALA A 175 13.23 3.10 -6.74
C ALA A 175 13.07 3.70 -8.14
N ALA A 176 12.68 2.90 -9.13
CA ALA A 176 12.39 3.40 -10.47
C ALA A 176 11.21 4.38 -10.47
N LEU A 177 10.11 4.05 -9.78
CA LEU A 177 8.97 4.95 -9.59
C LEU A 177 9.37 6.23 -8.85
N ALA A 178 10.14 6.12 -7.76
CA ALA A 178 10.65 7.26 -7.01
C ALA A 178 11.48 8.19 -7.89
N THR A 179 12.44 7.62 -8.62
CA THR A 179 13.35 8.36 -9.51
C THR A 179 12.57 9.06 -10.63
N LEU A 180 11.60 8.38 -11.27
CA LEU A 180 10.83 8.97 -12.35
C LEU A 180 9.90 10.10 -11.86
N LEU A 181 9.14 9.86 -10.79
CA LEU A 181 8.08 10.77 -10.33
C LEU A 181 8.64 11.94 -9.51
N LEU A 182 9.60 11.68 -8.62
CA LEU A 182 10.18 12.68 -7.72
C LEU A 182 11.49 13.29 -8.27
N GLY A 183 12.09 12.67 -9.30
CA GLY A 183 13.38 13.07 -9.84
C GLY A 183 14.57 12.49 -9.06
N GLY A 184 15.76 13.04 -9.34
CA GLY A 184 17.03 12.51 -8.83
C GLY A 184 17.56 11.37 -9.69
N MET A 185 18.54 10.65 -9.14
CA MET A 185 19.13 9.44 -9.69
C MET A 185 18.78 8.23 -8.82
N ALA A 186 18.91 7.00 -9.33
CA ALA A 186 18.65 5.79 -8.55
C ALA A 186 19.41 5.76 -7.21
N ALA A 187 20.65 6.26 -7.20
CA ALA A 187 21.52 6.29 -6.02
C ALA A 187 20.98 7.15 -4.87
N ASP A 188 20.18 8.19 -5.19
CA ASP A 188 19.57 9.08 -4.19
C ASP A 188 18.50 8.34 -3.36
N TRP A 189 17.94 7.27 -3.92
CA TRP A 189 16.83 6.51 -3.37
C TRP A 189 17.27 5.22 -2.69
N CYS A 190 18.10 4.39 -3.34
CA CYS A 190 18.45 3.06 -2.82
C CYS A 190 19.47 3.08 -1.67
N GLY A 191 20.25 4.17 -1.55
CA GLY A 191 21.29 4.32 -0.54
C GLY A 191 22.69 3.91 -1.02
N PRO A 192 23.73 4.22 -0.23
CA PRO A 192 25.13 4.16 -0.67
C PRO A 192 25.70 2.74 -0.82
N SER A 193 25.07 1.74 -0.20
CA SER A 193 25.51 0.35 -0.22
C SER A 193 24.86 -0.49 -1.33
N THR A 194 24.00 0.11 -2.15
CA THR A 194 23.34 -0.59 -3.26
C THR A 194 24.33 -0.94 -4.36
N ASP A 195 24.21 -2.17 -4.88
CA ASP A 195 25.01 -2.66 -5.99
C ASP A 195 24.88 -1.72 -7.23
N PRO A 196 26.00 -1.23 -7.80
CA PRO A 196 25.99 -0.45 -9.04
C PRO A 196 25.20 -1.08 -10.19
N ALA A 197 25.15 -2.41 -10.29
CA ALA A 197 24.36 -3.08 -11.33
C ALA A 197 22.86 -2.79 -11.18
N ARG A 198 22.35 -2.71 -9.95
CA ARG A 198 20.95 -2.37 -9.65
C ARG A 198 20.65 -0.92 -9.97
N LEU A 199 21.57 -0.01 -9.61
CA LEU A 199 21.44 1.41 -9.92
C LEU A 199 21.39 1.65 -11.43
N ALA A 200 22.29 1.02 -12.19
CA ALA A 200 22.32 1.12 -13.65
C ALA A 200 21.04 0.55 -14.31
N LEU A 201 20.48 -0.52 -13.74
CA LEU A 201 19.23 -1.11 -14.18
C LEU A 201 18.07 -0.11 -14.01
N ILE A 202 17.97 0.51 -12.83
CA ILE A 202 16.96 1.53 -12.52
C ILE A 202 17.11 2.75 -13.45
N ASP A 203 18.31 3.30 -13.58
CA ASP A 203 18.56 4.47 -14.43
C ASP A 203 18.23 4.19 -15.91
N LYS A 204 18.55 2.98 -16.40
CA LYS A 204 18.17 2.51 -17.73
C LYS A 204 16.65 2.47 -17.90
N ALA A 205 15.94 1.88 -16.93
CA ALA A 205 14.48 1.78 -16.96
C ALA A 205 13.81 3.15 -16.96
N VAL A 206 14.24 4.04 -16.06
CA VAL A 206 13.72 5.41 -15.96
C VAL A 206 13.97 6.18 -17.26
N SER A 207 15.14 6.00 -17.89
CA SER A 207 15.45 6.63 -19.18
C SER A 207 14.54 6.11 -20.31
N LEU A 208 14.30 4.80 -20.35
CA LEU A 208 13.41 4.18 -21.35
C LEU A 208 11.97 4.70 -21.21
N HIS A 209 11.50 4.87 -19.98
CA HIS A 209 10.11 5.25 -19.67
C HIS A 209 9.93 6.73 -19.33
N ALA A 210 10.90 7.59 -19.60
CA ALA A 210 10.87 9.00 -19.22
C ALA A 210 9.61 9.74 -19.72
N GLY A 211 9.04 9.31 -20.85
CA GLY A 211 7.82 9.87 -21.43
C GLY A 211 6.55 9.66 -20.60
N THR A 212 6.55 8.73 -19.64
CA THR A 212 5.38 8.45 -18.79
C THR A 212 5.34 9.29 -17.51
N ARG A 213 6.35 10.13 -17.24
CA ARG A 213 6.43 10.95 -16.02
C ARG A 213 5.19 11.81 -15.74
N ALA A 214 4.55 12.32 -16.80
CA ALA A 214 3.38 13.19 -16.68
C ALA A 214 2.11 12.44 -16.26
N ASP A 215 2.12 11.10 -16.33
CA ASP A 215 0.97 10.25 -16.00
C ASP A 215 1.41 9.15 -15.03
N PRO A 216 1.18 9.33 -13.72
CA PRO A 216 1.65 8.35 -12.72
C PRO A 216 1.04 6.95 -12.87
N LEU A 217 -0.12 6.79 -13.53
CA LEU A 217 -0.66 5.46 -13.83
C LEU A 217 0.14 4.79 -14.95
N GLU A 218 0.58 5.53 -15.96
CA GLU A 218 1.54 5.03 -16.95
C GLU A 218 2.91 4.75 -16.34
N ALA A 219 3.36 5.57 -15.39
CA ALA A 219 4.58 5.29 -14.64
C ALA A 219 4.46 3.97 -13.87
N LEU A 220 3.36 3.75 -13.15
CA LEU A 220 3.06 2.50 -12.45
C LEU A 220 3.01 1.31 -13.41
N ARG A 221 2.35 1.46 -14.55
CA ARG A 221 2.26 0.42 -15.59
C ARG A 221 3.64 0.04 -16.13
N CYS A 222 4.49 1.02 -16.39
CA CYS A 222 5.79 0.80 -17.01
C CYS A 222 6.87 0.31 -16.03
N LEU A 223 6.87 0.80 -14.78
CA LEU A 223 7.97 0.61 -13.83
C LEU A 223 7.56 -0.12 -12.55
N GLY A 224 6.28 -0.34 -12.30
CA GLY A 224 5.78 -0.98 -11.09
C GLY A 224 5.66 -2.50 -11.20
N GLY A 225 4.73 -3.04 -10.43
CA GLY A 225 4.34 -4.45 -10.45
C GLY A 225 2.90 -4.63 -9.94
N LEU A 226 2.41 -5.87 -9.99
CA LEU A 226 1.03 -6.18 -9.66
C LEU A 226 0.71 -5.86 -8.19
N ASP A 227 1.64 -6.14 -7.28
CA ASP A 227 1.55 -5.82 -5.85
C ASP A 227 1.39 -4.31 -5.60
N ILE A 228 2.23 -3.47 -6.19
CA ILE A 228 2.16 -2.01 -6.05
C ILE A 228 0.84 -1.50 -6.62
N ALA A 229 0.40 -2.02 -7.77
CA ALA A 229 -0.88 -1.66 -8.36
C ALA A 229 -2.06 -2.07 -7.47
N ALA A 230 -2.07 -3.29 -6.94
CA ALA A 230 -3.09 -3.74 -6.00
C ALA A 230 -3.10 -2.91 -4.71
N MET A 231 -1.94 -2.60 -4.14
CA MET A 231 -1.86 -1.72 -2.96
C MET A 231 -2.40 -0.33 -3.25
N ALA A 232 -2.16 0.24 -4.44
CA ALA A 232 -2.73 1.52 -4.85
C ALA A 232 -4.27 1.46 -4.94
N GLY A 233 -4.80 0.38 -5.52
CA GLY A 233 -6.23 0.12 -5.54
C GLY A 233 -6.84 -0.02 -4.13
N ALA A 234 -6.18 -0.77 -3.24
CA ALA A 234 -6.61 -0.95 -1.86
C ALA A 234 -6.62 0.39 -1.09
N ILE A 235 -5.58 1.22 -1.23
CA ILE A 235 -5.53 2.56 -0.61
C ILE A 235 -6.70 3.40 -1.11
N LEU A 236 -6.98 3.39 -2.42
CA LEU A 236 -8.07 4.14 -3.02
C LEU A 236 -9.44 3.66 -2.52
N ALA A 237 -9.69 2.35 -2.48
CA ALA A 237 -10.95 1.81 -1.95
C ALA A 237 -11.13 2.11 -0.46
N CYS A 238 -10.08 2.01 0.35
CA CYS A 238 -10.11 2.40 1.76
C CYS A 238 -10.54 3.85 1.95
N ARG A 239 -10.16 4.75 1.03
CA ARG A 239 -10.59 6.15 1.08
C ARG A 239 -12.12 6.28 0.99
N PHE A 240 -12.73 5.58 0.03
CA PHE A 240 -14.19 5.54 -0.12
C PHE A 240 -14.90 4.83 1.03
N ALA A 241 -14.28 3.76 1.54
CA ALA A 241 -14.79 2.98 2.67
C ALA A 241 -14.66 3.71 4.02
N ARG A 242 -14.03 4.89 4.07
CA ARG A 242 -13.72 5.58 5.33
C ARG A 242 -12.88 4.70 6.28
N THR A 243 -11.98 3.91 5.69
CA THR A 243 -11.08 3.01 6.42
C THR A 243 -9.67 3.62 6.38
N PRO A 244 -9.09 4.02 7.53
CA PRO A 244 -7.68 4.39 7.59
C PRO A 244 -6.77 3.27 7.13
N VAL A 245 -5.66 3.63 6.49
CA VAL A 245 -4.64 2.69 6.00
C VAL A 245 -3.37 2.83 6.83
N LEU A 246 -2.77 1.71 7.21
CA LEU A 246 -1.46 1.66 7.84
C LEU A 246 -0.46 1.05 6.86
N ILE A 247 0.42 1.87 6.31
CA ILE A 247 1.40 1.47 5.30
C ILE A 247 2.65 0.89 5.99
N ASP A 248 3.10 -0.26 5.48
CA ASP A 248 4.38 -0.91 5.78
C ASP A 248 5.12 -1.22 4.47
N GLY A 249 6.44 -1.31 4.56
CA GLY A 249 7.30 -1.68 3.43
C GLY A 249 7.43 -0.63 2.33
N ILE A 250 8.20 -0.99 1.31
CA ILE A 250 8.60 -0.11 0.21
C ILE A 250 7.47 -0.01 -0.83
N GLU A 251 6.77 -1.11 -1.07
CA GLU A 251 5.72 -1.27 -2.08
C GLU A 251 4.49 -0.45 -1.70
N GLY A 252 4.11 -0.47 -0.42
CA GLY A 252 3.03 0.37 0.08
C GLY A 252 3.35 1.87 -0.03
N LEU A 253 4.61 2.24 0.21
CA LEU A 253 5.09 3.61 -0.01
C LEU A 253 5.13 3.97 -1.50
N ALA A 254 5.54 3.05 -2.38
CA ALA A 254 5.52 3.26 -3.82
C ALA A 254 4.09 3.43 -4.36
N ALA A 255 3.13 2.63 -3.87
CA ALA A 255 1.71 2.78 -4.18
C ALA A 255 1.17 4.15 -3.73
N ALA A 256 1.51 4.56 -2.50
CA ALA A 256 1.16 5.88 -1.98
C ALA A 256 1.79 7.02 -2.78
N LEU A 257 3.01 6.84 -3.28
CA LEU A 257 3.68 7.79 -4.17
C LEU A 257 2.91 7.98 -5.47
N VAL A 258 2.52 6.89 -6.14
CA VAL A 258 1.75 6.96 -7.39
C VAL A 258 0.44 7.71 -7.17
N LEU A 259 -0.30 7.36 -6.11
CA LEU A 259 -1.57 8.02 -5.79
C LEU A 259 -1.40 9.50 -5.45
N ARG A 260 -0.40 9.85 -4.63
CA ARG A 260 -0.15 11.25 -4.27
C ARG A 260 0.32 12.09 -5.48
N ALA A 261 1.00 11.48 -6.44
CA ALA A 261 1.37 12.14 -7.69
C ALA A 261 0.16 12.38 -8.59
N LEU A 262 -0.88 11.54 -8.51
CA LEU A 262 -2.14 11.74 -9.24
C LEU A 262 -3.03 12.78 -8.58
N GLU A 263 -3.23 12.67 -7.27
CA GLU A 263 -4.06 13.55 -6.46
C GLU A 263 -3.38 13.81 -5.11
N PRO A 264 -2.94 15.05 -4.82
CA PRO A 264 -2.20 15.37 -3.60
C PRO A 264 -2.88 14.93 -2.28
N THR A 265 -4.21 14.86 -2.24
CA THR A 265 -4.95 14.45 -1.03
C THR A 265 -5.19 12.94 -0.92
N ALA A 266 -4.81 12.16 -1.93
CA ALA A 266 -5.17 10.74 -2.07
C ALA A 266 -4.70 9.84 -0.92
N ILE A 267 -3.69 10.27 -0.16
CA ILE A 267 -3.10 9.47 0.94
C ILE A 267 -3.34 10.07 2.32
N GLN A 268 -4.22 11.07 2.46
CA GLN A 268 -4.45 11.74 3.75
C GLN A 268 -5.08 10.82 4.82
N HIS A 269 -5.64 9.68 4.42
CA HIS A 269 -6.16 8.63 5.30
C HIS A 269 -5.13 7.53 5.59
N CYS A 270 -3.88 7.69 5.14
CA CYS A 270 -2.79 6.77 5.40
C CYS A 270 -1.93 7.21 6.58
N LEU A 271 -1.40 6.24 7.33
CA LEU A 271 -0.35 6.37 8.33
C LEU A 271 0.84 5.51 7.91
N LEU A 272 2.04 5.90 8.31
CA LEU A 272 3.24 5.07 8.14
C LEU A 272 3.54 4.32 9.44
N ALA A 273 3.59 2.99 9.37
CA ALA A 273 3.79 2.14 10.54
C ALA A 273 5.10 2.45 11.28
N HIS A 274 6.18 2.70 10.54
CA HIS A 274 7.50 2.65 11.12
C HIS A 274 8.58 3.38 10.30
N ALA A 275 9.58 3.93 10.99
CA ALA A 275 10.79 4.51 10.43
C ALA A 275 11.76 3.41 9.99
N SER A 276 11.56 2.89 8.77
CA SER A 276 12.34 1.76 8.25
C SER A 276 13.85 1.98 8.31
N ALA A 277 14.58 0.91 8.65
CA ALA A 277 16.03 0.85 8.48
C ALA A 277 16.44 0.68 7.00
N ASP A 278 15.50 0.37 6.11
CA ASP A 278 15.72 0.39 4.67
C ASP A 278 15.84 1.85 4.16
N PRO A 279 16.93 2.23 3.46
CA PRO A 279 17.14 3.59 3.00
C PRO A 279 16.06 4.12 2.05
N LEU A 280 15.54 3.25 1.18
CA LEU A 280 14.53 3.61 0.19
C LEU A 280 13.18 3.84 0.85
N ALA A 281 12.75 2.94 1.75
CA ALA A 281 11.54 3.15 2.54
C ALA A 281 11.62 4.44 3.38
N ALA A 282 12.76 4.69 4.03
CA ALA A 282 12.97 5.90 4.81
C ALA A 282 12.92 7.18 3.93
N ALA A 283 13.53 7.16 2.76
CA ALA A 283 13.52 8.26 1.81
C ALA A 283 12.11 8.53 1.27
N LEU A 284 11.39 7.49 0.85
CA LEU A 284 10.01 7.58 0.39
C LEU A 284 9.08 8.10 1.48
N GLY A 285 9.16 7.59 2.70
CA GLY A 285 8.37 8.07 3.84
C GLY A 285 8.54 9.57 4.07
N ARG A 286 9.78 10.07 4.04
CA ARG A 286 10.08 11.51 4.15
C ARG A 286 9.54 12.32 2.97
N ALA A 287 9.77 11.86 1.73
CA ALA A 287 9.27 12.53 0.53
C ALA A 287 7.74 12.61 0.53
N LEU A 288 7.09 11.57 1.05
CA LEU A 288 5.64 11.50 1.22
C LEU A 288 5.11 12.26 2.43
N GLY A 289 5.97 12.91 3.22
CA GLY A 289 5.58 13.74 4.36
C GLY A 289 4.99 12.93 5.52
N PHE A 290 5.24 11.63 5.55
CA PHE A 290 4.78 10.78 6.64
C PHE A 290 5.65 10.97 7.89
N GLU A 291 4.97 11.03 9.04
CA GLU A 291 5.61 10.88 10.34
C GLU A 291 5.41 9.43 10.81
N PRO A 292 6.46 8.59 10.90
CA PRO A 292 6.32 7.18 11.23
C PRO A 292 5.83 6.96 12.67
N LEU A 293 4.96 5.98 12.91
CA LEU A 293 4.42 5.71 14.25
C LEU A 293 5.47 5.14 15.21
N LEU A 294 6.34 4.27 14.70
CA LEU A 294 7.36 3.55 15.47
C LEU A 294 8.76 3.75 14.88
N ASP A 295 9.78 3.60 15.72
CA ASP A 295 11.18 3.51 15.28
C ASP A 295 11.85 2.34 16.01
N LEU A 296 11.88 1.19 15.32
CA LEU A 296 12.35 -0.10 15.86
C LEU A 296 13.46 -0.72 15.01
N GLY A 297 13.96 -0.01 14.00
CA GLY A 297 14.96 -0.53 13.05
C GLY A 297 14.51 -1.73 12.21
N ILE A 298 13.22 -1.86 11.89
CA ILE A 298 12.67 -2.95 11.06
C ILE A 298 12.89 -2.63 9.56
N SER A 299 13.27 -3.62 8.77
CA SER A 299 13.51 -3.46 7.33
C SER A 299 12.88 -4.55 6.45
N THR A 300 12.08 -5.45 7.04
CA THR A 300 11.52 -6.59 6.29
C THR A 300 10.40 -6.17 5.33
N GLY A 301 9.61 -5.14 5.68
CA GLY A 301 8.49 -4.65 4.86
C GLY A 301 7.32 -5.63 4.74
N ASP A 302 7.37 -6.73 5.49
CA ASP A 302 6.50 -7.90 5.37
C ASP A 302 5.32 -7.88 6.35
N GLY A 303 5.02 -6.72 6.93
CA GLY A 303 3.87 -6.48 7.81
C GLY A 303 4.17 -6.58 9.31
N VAL A 304 5.38 -6.98 9.72
CA VAL A 304 5.76 -7.03 11.15
C VAL A 304 5.67 -5.66 11.82
N ALA A 305 6.06 -4.60 11.12
CA ALA A 305 6.03 -3.25 11.69
C ALA A 305 4.59 -2.73 11.78
N SER A 306 3.76 -2.96 10.78
CA SER A 306 2.33 -2.61 10.83
C SER A 306 1.58 -3.38 11.91
N ALA A 307 1.80 -4.70 12.06
CA ALA A 307 1.23 -5.48 13.17
C ALA A 307 1.58 -4.89 14.53
N THR A 308 2.84 -4.49 14.72
CA THR A 308 3.28 -3.83 15.95
C THR A 308 2.60 -2.48 16.16
N ALA A 309 2.52 -1.65 15.10
CA ALA A 309 1.90 -0.34 15.14
C ALA A 309 0.38 -0.38 15.38
N LEU A 310 -0.32 -1.46 14.99
CA LEU A 310 -1.73 -1.66 15.34
C LEU A 310 -1.95 -1.62 16.86
N SER A 311 -1.00 -2.11 17.67
CA SER A 311 -1.10 -2.04 19.14
C SER A 311 -1.12 -0.60 19.66
N VAL A 312 -0.34 0.28 19.03
CA VAL A 312 -0.34 1.72 19.36
C VAL A 312 -1.66 2.38 18.96
N LEU A 313 -2.22 2.00 17.80
CA LEU A 313 -3.53 2.49 17.38
C LEU A 313 -4.66 1.99 18.30
N ARG A 314 -4.58 0.74 18.79
CA ARG A 314 -5.54 0.21 19.77
C ARG A 314 -5.45 1.01 21.08
N ALA A 315 -4.24 1.33 21.54
CA ALA A 315 -4.03 2.18 22.71
C ALA A 315 -4.59 3.59 22.50
N ALA A 316 -4.44 4.18 21.31
CA ALA A 316 -5.02 5.48 20.98
C ALA A 316 -6.56 5.47 21.09
N CYS A 317 -7.23 4.43 20.58
CA CYS A 317 -8.66 4.26 20.76
C CYS A 317 -9.04 4.07 22.24
N ALA A 318 -8.30 3.27 23.00
CA ALA A 318 -8.58 3.01 24.41
C ALA A 318 -8.41 4.24 25.31
N CYS A 319 -7.54 5.18 24.95
CA CYS A 319 -7.36 6.44 25.67
C CYS A 319 -8.51 7.44 25.46
N GLN A 320 -9.44 7.19 24.54
CA GLN A 320 -10.64 7.99 24.40
C GLN A 320 -11.65 7.62 25.49
N ILE A 321 -11.92 8.55 26.39
CA ILE A 321 -13.01 8.37 27.37
C ILE A 321 -14.31 8.53 26.59
N ALA A 322 -15.02 7.42 26.39
CA ALA A 322 -16.39 7.47 25.89
C ALA A 322 -17.22 8.36 26.83
N ALA A 323 -17.92 9.36 26.27
CA ALA A 323 -18.87 10.18 27.03
C ALA A 323 -20.00 9.34 27.64
N ASP A 324 -20.23 8.11 27.14
CA ASP A 324 -21.39 7.27 27.43
C ASP A 324 -21.26 6.34 28.66
N GLN A 325 -20.26 6.52 29.53
CA GLN A 325 -20.19 5.78 30.81
C GLN A 325 -20.53 6.65 32.05
N ARG A 326 -21.09 7.84 31.85
CA ARG A 326 -21.70 8.64 32.92
C ARG A 326 -23.23 8.56 32.87
N ASN A 327 -23.78 7.38 33.10
CA ASN A 327 -25.17 7.21 33.53
C ASN A 327 -25.29 5.94 34.38
#